data_AF-A0A534E4X2-F1
#
_entry.id   AF-A0A534E4X2-F1
#
_cell.length_a   1.000
_cell.length_b   1.000
_cell.length_c   1.000
_cell.angle_alpha   90.00
_cell.angle_beta   90.00
_cell.angle_gamma   90.00
#
_symmetry.space_group_name_H-M   'P 1'
#
loop_
_entity.id
_entity.type
_entity.pdbx_description
1 polymer ?
#
loop_
_entity_poly.entity_id
_entity_poly.type
_entity_poly.pdbx_seq_one_letter_code
_entity_poly.pdbx_strand_id
1 'polypeptide(L)'
;MIRSFSEADIARVLTYEELIPAMERALAAFSAGEVIQPVRSVLTVEPGQRYLGVMPAATHEAMGAKLVSFYPKNAGTEVPTHMASIALFESATGRPLAFLDGRLITEMRTAAVSAAVTRHLAPGEA
;
A
#
# COMPACT_ATOMS: atom_id res chain seq x y z
N MET A 1 -20.32 -7.84 -10.12
CA MET A 1 -20.34 -7.03 -8.88
C MET A 1 -18.92 -7.00 -8.35
N ILE A 2 -18.36 -5.82 -8.09
CA ILE A 2 -16.99 -5.67 -7.55
C ILE A 2 -17.02 -6.09 -6.09
N ARG A 3 -16.04 -6.86 -5.62
CA ARG A 3 -15.96 -7.27 -4.21
C ARG A 3 -15.45 -6.11 -3.37
N SER A 4 -16.03 -5.90 -2.19
CA SER A 4 -15.56 -4.88 -1.25
C SER A 4 -15.08 -5.55 0.04
N PHE A 5 -13.93 -5.13 0.56
CA PHE A 5 -13.35 -5.66 1.79
C PHE A 5 -13.13 -4.53 2.79
N SER A 6 -13.71 -4.68 3.98
CA SER A 6 -13.54 -3.77 5.11
C SER A 6 -12.19 -3.99 5.79
N GLU A 7 -11.77 -3.05 6.63
CA GLU A 7 -10.58 -3.24 7.48
C GLU A 7 -10.63 -4.53 8.31
N ALA A 8 -11.82 -4.89 8.83
CA ALA A 8 -12.01 -6.12 9.58
C ALA A 8 -11.80 -7.38 8.71
N ASP A 9 -12.20 -7.34 7.44
CA ASP A 9 -11.92 -8.44 6.50
C ASP A 9 -10.42 -8.56 6.22
N ILE A 10 -9.72 -7.43 6.06
CA ILE A 10 -8.26 -7.40 5.87
C ILE A 10 -7.53 -7.95 7.10
N ALA A 11 -7.91 -7.51 8.30
CA ALA A 11 -7.27 -7.90 9.56
C ALA A 11 -7.32 -9.41 9.82
N ARG A 12 -8.30 -10.11 9.24
CA ARG A 12 -8.44 -11.57 9.39
C ARG A 12 -7.44 -12.38 8.57
N VAL A 13 -6.81 -11.78 7.55
CA VAL A 13 -5.95 -12.49 6.59
C VAL A 13 -4.58 -11.87 6.44
N LEU A 14 -4.41 -10.59 6.77
CA LEU A 14 -3.13 -9.90 6.58
C LEU A 14 -2.20 -10.17 7.77
N THR A 15 -1.14 -10.94 7.55
CA THR A 15 -0.16 -11.31 8.57
C THR A 15 1.24 -10.80 8.21
N TYR A 16 2.08 -10.48 9.21
CA TYR A 16 3.47 -10.10 8.95
C TYR A 16 4.32 -11.25 8.38
N GLU A 17 4.00 -12.49 8.76
CA GLU A 17 4.68 -13.70 8.28
C GLU A 17 4.61 -13.81 6.75
N GLU A 18 3.45 -13.51 6.16
CA GLU A 18 3.30 -13.49 4.70
C GLU A 18 3.72 -12.16 4.08
N LEU A 19 3.46 -11.04 4.78
CA LEU A 19 3.66 -9.70 4.24
C LEU A 19 5.13 -9.31 4.12
N ILE A 20 6.00 -9.67 5.07
CA ILE A 20 7.43 -9.34 5.02
C ILE A 20 8.09 -9.96 3.77
N PRO A 21 7.99 -11.29 3.53
CA PRO A 21 8.51 -11.90 2.31
C PRO A 21 7.85 -11.34 1.03
N ALA A 22 6.56 -10.98 1.09
CA ALA A 22 5.89 -10.37 -0.05
C ALA A 22 6.46 -8.98 -0.39
N MET A 23 6.82 -8.18 0.61
CA MET A 23 7.47 -6.88 0.40
C MET A 23 8.90 -7.02 -0.13
N GLU A 24 9.68 -8.00 0.35
CA GLU A 24 11.00 -8.32 -0.23
C GLU A 24 10.88 -8.64 -1.73
N ARG A 25 9.95 -9.53 -2.11
CA ARG A 25 9.70 -9.87 -3.52
C ARG A 25 9.26 -8.66 -4.34
N ALA A 26 8.38 -7.83 -3.81
CA ALA A 26 7.90 -6.64 -4.50
C ALA A 26 9.02 -5.62 -4.78
N LEU A 27 9.92 -5.40 -3.80
CA LEU A 27 11.08 -4.53 -3.97
C LEU A 27 12.06 -5.08 -5.00
N ALA A 28 12.31 -6.40 -4.97
CA ALA A 28 13.16 -7.07 -5.95
C ALA A 28 12.60 -6.98 -7.37
N ALA A 29 11.30 -7.28 -7.56
CA ALA A 29 10.63 -7.20 -8.86
C ALA A 29 10.64 -5.78 -9.43
N PHE A 30 10.41 -4.76 -8.59
CA PHE A 30 10.53 -3.36 -9.03
C PHE A 30 11.95 -3.03 -9.50
N SER A 31 12.96 -3.49 -8.77
CA SER A 31 14.38 -3.28 -9.12
C SER A 31 14.78 -4.03 -10.40
N ALA A 32 14.14 -5.17 -10.68
CA ALA A 32 14.32 -5.96 -11.89
C ALA A 32 13.60 -5.39 -13.13
N GLY A 33 12.80 -4.33 -12.98
CA GLY A 33 12.03 -3.74 -14.07
C GLY A 33 10.74 -4.50 -14.43
N GLU A 34 10.28 -5.39 -13.54
CA GLU A 34 9.09 -6.25 -13.75
C GLU A 34 7.78 -5.57 -13.32
N VAL A 35 7.87 -4.37 -12.74
CA VAL A 35 6.74 -3.62 -12.20
C VAL A 35 6.66 -2.25 -12.85
N ILE A 36 5.49 -1.90 -13.39
CA ILE A 36 5.19 -0.54 -13.85
C ILE A 36 4.67 0.25 -12.65
N GLN A 37 5.46 1.17 -12.12
CA GLN A 37 5.07 2.02 -10.99
C GLN A 37 5.57 3.45 -11.24
N PRO A 38 4.72 4.35 -11.77
CA PRO A 38 5.11 5.75 -11.93
C PRO A 38 5.26 6.45 -10.59
N VAL A 39 5.88 7.63 -10.61
CA VAL A 39 5.91 8.53 -9.44
C VAL A 39 4.47 8.86 -9.05
N ARG A 40 4.17 8.77 -7.75
CA ARG A 40 2.85 9.09 -7.21
C ARG A 40 2.37 10.49 -7.63
N SER A 41 1.08 10.63 -7.91
CA SER A 41 0.44 11.93 -8.10
C SER A 41 -0.08 12.45 -6.76
N VAL A 42 0.08 13.74 -6.50
CA VAL A 42 -0.37 14.39 -5.27
C VAL A 42 -1.24 15.59 -5.64
N LEU A 43 -2.50 15.54 -5.21
CA LEU A 43 -3.40 16.68 -5.20
C LEU A 43 -3.28 17.38 -3.84
N THR A 44 -2.58 18.51 -3.81
CA THR A 44 -2.48 19.35 -2.62
C THR A 44 -3.84 20.00 -2.36
N VAL A 45 -4.46 19.66 -1.23
CA VAL A 45 -5.73 20.27 -0.80
C VAL A 45 -5.43 21.59 -0.07
N GLU A 46 -4.38 21.61 0.75
CA GLU A 46 -3.88 22.80 1.43
C GLU A 46 -2.35 22.71 1.58
N PRO A 47 -1.59 23.69 1.04
CA PRO A 47 -0.13 23.65 1.06
C PRO A 47 0.45 23.47 2.46
N GLY A 48 1.35 22.49 2.60
CA GLY A 48 2.01 22.16 3.86
C GLY A 48 1.11 21.49 4.91
N GLN A 49 -0.19 21.27 4.62
CA GLN A 49 -1.12 20.72 5.61
C GLN A 49 -1.76 19.41 5.20
N ARG A 50 -2.34 19.31 3.99
CA ARG A 50 -3.10 18.11 3.62
C ARG A 50 -3.13 17.88 2.11
N TYR A 51 -3.14 16.60 1.74
CA TYR A 51 -3.17 16.18 0.36
C TYR A 51 -3.95 14.89 0.16
N LEU A 52 -4.37 14.66 -1.09
CA LEU A 52 -4.83 13.38 -1.61
C LEU A 52 -3.75 12.84 -2.57
N GLY A 53 -3.25 11.64 -2.30
CA GLY A 53 -2.26 10.96 -3.11
C GLY A 53 -2.88 9.81 -3.91
N VAL A 54 -2.41 9.62 -5.14
CA VAL A 54 -2.74 8.46 -5.98
C VAL A 54 -1.45 7.73 -6.32
N MET A 55 -1.42 6.43 -6.02
CA MET A 55 -0.24 5.57 -6.17
C MET A 55 -0.62 4.33 -7.00
N PRO A 56 -0.57 4.40 -8.34
CA PRO A 56 -0.84 3.26 -9.20
C PRO A 56 0.41 2.37 -9.33
N ALA A 57 0.18 1.07 -9.50
CA ALA A 57 1.20 0.09 -9.86
C ALA A 57 0.57 -1.05 -10.68
N ALA A 58 1.35 -1.66 -11.56
CA ALA A 58 0.94 -2.80 -12.35
C ALA A 58 2.07 -3.85 -12.44
N THR A 59 1.66 -5.11 -12.36
CA THR A 59 2.48 -6.29 -12.66
C THR A 59 1.81 -7.08 -13.80
N HIS A 60 2.42 -8.17 -14.22
CA HIS A 60 1.79 -9.10 -15.16
C HIS A 60 0.48 -9.70 -14.61
N GLU A 61 0.36 -9.86 -13.29
CA GLU A 61 -0.80 -10.51 -12.66
C GLU A 61 -1.93 -9.53 -12.33
N ALA A 62 -1.59 -8.35 -11.80
CA ALA A 62 -2.59 -7.40 -11.30
C ALA A 62 -2.19 -5.95 -11.55
N MET A 63 -3.20 -5.10 -11.69
CA MET A 63 -3.08 -3.65 -11.65
C MET A 63 -3.82 -3.12 -10.43
N GLY A 64 -3.31 -2.07 -9.82
CA GLY A 64 -4.02 -1.45 -8.72
C GLY A 64 -3.61 -0.01 -8.49
N ALA A 65 -4.44 0.70 -7.72
CA ALA A 65 -4.12 2.04 -7.27
C ALA A 65 -4.55 2.20 -5.82
N LYS A 66 -3.64 2.76 -5.01
CA LYS A 66 -3.97 3.27 -3.69
C LYS A 66 -4.32 4.75 -3.79
N LEU A 67 -5.49 5.11 -3.28
CA LEU A 67 -5.85 6.48 -2.96
C LEU A 67 -5.61 6.70 -1.47
N VAL A 68 -4.87 7.73 -1.09
CA VAL A 68 -4.55 8.01 0.31
C VAL A 68 -4.72 9.49 0.63
N SER A 69 -5.49 9.80 1.67
CA SER A 69 -5.56 11.15 2.23
C SER A 69 -4.61 11.27 3.41
N PHE A 70 -3.80 12.33 3.43
CA PHE A 70 -2.91 12.65 4.54
C PHE A 70 -3.32 13.96 5.21
N TYR A 71 -3.72 13.87 6.48
CA TYR A 71 -4.28 14.95 7.29
C TYR A 71 -3.63 14.90 8.69
N PRO A 72 -2.46 15.54 8.89
CA PRO A 72 -1.72 15.54 10.16
C PRO A 72 -2.53 16.06 11.35
N LYS A 73 -3.42 17.02 11.12
CA LYS A 73 -4.28 17.63 12.15
C LYS A 73 -5.24 16.63 12.80
N ASN A 74 -5.43 15.45 12.22
CA ASN A 74 -6.22 14.39 12.85
C ASN A 74 -5.47 13.68 13.99
N ALA A 75 -4.17 13.94 14.18
CA ALA A 75 -3.41 13.34 15.28
C ALA A 75 -4.05 13.64 16.63
N GLY A 76 -4.27 12.60 17.44
CA GLY A 76 -4.95 12.71 18.73
C GLY A 76 -6.48 12.73 18.66
N THR A 77 -7.08 12.56 17.48
CA THR A 77 -8.52 12.40 17.29
C THR A 77 -8.89 10.95 16.96
N GLU A 78 -10.19 10.66 16.87
CA GLU A 78 -10.69 9.34 16.44
C GLU A 78 -10.41 9.05 14.95
N VAL A 79 -10.12 10.08 14.15
CA VAL A 79 -9.83 9.92 12.73
C VAL A 79 -8.33 9.69 12.53
N PRO A 80 -7.91 8.68 11.75
CA PRO A 80 -6.50 8.49 11.43
C PRO A 80 -5.91 9.65 10.61
N THR A 81 -4.60 9.89 10.75
CA THR A 81 -3.87 10.88 9.92
C THR A 81 -3.71 10.41 8.47
N HIS A 82 -3.71 9.10 8.26
CA HIS A 82 -3.70 8.46 6.94
C HIS A 82 -4.93 7.59 6.82
N MET A 83 -5.76 7.86 5.82
CA MET A 83 -6.83 6.96 5.40
C MET A 83 -6.57 6.61 3.94
N ALA A 84 -6.83 5.36 3.57
CA ALA A 84 -6.58 4.91 2.23
C ALA A 84 -7.64 3.93 1.75
N SER A 85 -7.78 3.85 0.44
CA SER A 85 -8.54 2.81 -0.25
C SER A 85 -7.71 2.28 -1.40
N ILE A 86 -7.87 1.00 -1.71
CA ILE A 86 -7.14 0.32 -2.78
C ILE A 86 -8.14 -0.26 -3.76
N ALA A 87 -7.96 0.02 -5.04
CA ALA A 87 -8.69 -0.66 -6.11
C ALA A 87 -7.75 -1.64 -6.81
N LEU A 88 -8.23 -2.87 -7.03
CA LEU A 88 -7.51 -3.93 -7.75
C LEU A 88 -8.25 -4.33 -9.02
N PHE A 89 -7.48 -4.61 -10.06
CA PHE A 89 -7.93 -4.97 -11.40
C PHE A 89 -7.08 -6.12 -11.95
N GLU A 90 -7.70 -6.95 -12.79
CA GLU A 90 -7.01 -7.99 -13.54
C GLU A 90 -6.17 -7.36 -14.65
N SER A 91 -4.87 -7.68 -14.72
CA SER A 91 -3.96 -7.05 -15.67
C SER A 91 -4.33 -7.33 -17.13
N ALA A 92 -4.74 -8.57 -17.42
CA ALA A 92 -5.05 -9.02 -18.78
C ALA A 92 -6.31 -8.39 -19.39
N THR A 93 -7.31 -8.03 -18.57
CA THR A 93 -8.65 -7.62 -19.06
C THR A 93 -9.07 -6.23 -18.57
N GLY A 94 -8.38 -5.67 -17.57
CA GLY A 94 -8.81 -4.46 -16.86
C GLY A 94 -10.05 -4.65 -15.99
N ARG A 95 -10.54 -5.89 -15.83
CA ARG A 95 -11.73 -6.18 -15.03
C ARG A 95 -11.48 -5.81 -13.56
N PRO A 96 -12.36 -5.02 -12.93
CA PRO A 96 -12.25 -4.72 -11.50
C PRO A 96 -12.44 -5.99 -10.68
N LEU A 97 -11.50 -6.25 -9.77
CA LEU A 97 -11.49 -7.41 -8.89
C LEU A 97 -12.05 -7.05 -7.51
N ALA A 98 -11.50 -6.00 -6.90
CA ALA A 98 -11.83 -5.64 -5.53
C ALA A 98 -11.61 -4.15 -5.22
N PHE A 99 -12.37 -3.67 -4.25
CA PHE A 99 -12.13 -2.42 -3.55
C PHE A 99 -11.87 -2.74 -2.07
N LEU A 100 -10.75 -2.27 -1.53
CA LEU A 100 -10.28 -2.65 -0.20
C LEU A 100 -10.10 -1.40 0.65
N ASP A 101 -10.45 -1.50 1.93
CA ASP A 101 -9.91 -0.59 2.93
C ASP A 101 -8.37 -0.68 2.90
N GLY A 102 -7.72 0.48 2.78
CA GLY A 102 -6.30 0.58 2.60
C GLY A 102 -5.54 1.05 3.85
N ARG A 103 -6.22 1.38 4.95
CA ARG A 103 -5.57 1.95 6.14
C ARG A 103 -4.62 0.94 6.77
N LEU A 104 -5.15 -0.21 7.18
CA LEU A 104 -4.38 -1.29 7.80
C LEU A 104 -3.32 -1.85 6.84
N ILE A 105 -3.68 -2.03 5.56
CA ILE A 105 -2.72 -2.46 4.52
C ILE A 105 -1.54 -1.49 4.46
N THR A 106 -1.82 -0.17 4.44
CA THR A 106 -0.77 0.86 4.37
C THR A 106 0.13 0.83 5.58
N GLU A 107 -0.43 0.68 6.78
CA GLU A 107 0.32 0.59 8.03
C GLU A 107 1.24 -0.64 8.04
N MET A 108 0.65 -1.83 7.91
CA MET A 108 1.38 -3.10 8.01
C MET A 108 2.43 -3.24 6.91
N ARG A 109 2.12 -2.89 5.64
CA ARG A 109 3.10 -3.00 4.56
C ARG A 109 4.26 -2.03 4.73
N THR A 110 4.05 -0.89 5.39
CA THR A 110 5.13 0.07 5.67
C THR A 110 6.08 -0.51 6.72
N ALA A 111 5.54 -1.08 7.80
CA ALA A 111 6.34 -1.79 8.80
C ALA A 111 7.06 -3.01 8.20
N ALA A 112 6.37 -3.78 7.35
CA ALA A 112 6.92 -4.97 6.72
C ALA A 112 8.08 -4.65 5.75
N VAL A 113 7.98 -3.56 4.97
CA VAL A 113 9.11 -3.08 4.13
C VAL A 113 10.31 -2.71 4.99
N SER A 114 10.11 -2.02 6.12
CA SER A 114 11.20 -1.71 7.04
C SER A 114 11.86 -2.99 7.56
N ALA A 115 11.08 -3.95 8.04
CA ALA A 115 11.59 -5.23 8.55
C ALA A 115 12.36 -6.04 7.48
N ALA A 116 11.79 -6.14 6.27
CA ALA A 116 12.42 -6.77 5.11
C ALA A 116 13.81 -6.19 4.83
N VAL A 117 13.93 -4.87 4.78
CA VAL A 117 15.20 -4.20 4.49
C VAL A 117 16.17 -4.32 5.68
N THR A 118 15.69 -4.22 6.92
CA THR A 118 16.51 -4.39 8.13
C THR A 118 17.23 -5.74 8.14
N ARG A 119 16.60 -6.82 7.69
CA ARG A 119 17.23 -8.15 7.59
C ARG A 119 18.50 -8.16 6.73
N HIS A 120 18.57 -7.30 5.72
CA HIS A 120 19.69 -7.23 4.79
C HIS A 120 20.75 -6.19 5.18
N LEU A 121 20.36 -5.14 5.91
CA LEU A 121 21.21 -3.97 6.15
C LEU A 121 21.62 -3.77 7.61
N ALA A 122 20.92 -4.41 8.56
CA ALA A 122 21.33 -4.33 9.95
C ALA A 122 22.70 -5.00 10.13
N PRO A 123 23.57 -4.47 11.00
CA PRO A 123 24.76 -5.19 11.44
C PRO A 123 24.36 -6.58 11.95
N GLY A 124 25.15 -7.60 11.62
CA GLY A 124 24.97 -8.91 12.25
C GLY A 124 25.06 -8.79 13.77
N GLU A 125 24.39 -9.70 14.49
CA GLU A 125 24.63 -9.86 15.91
C GLU A 125 26.13 -10.14 16.11
N ALA A 126 26.80 -9.31 16.92
CA ALA A 126 28.21 -9.48 17.25
C ALA A 126 28.44 -10.68 18.17
#